data_AF-A0A2C9LZ68-F1
#
_entry.id   AF-A0A2C9LZ68-F1
#
_cell.length_a   1.000
_cell.length_b   1.000
_cell.length_c   1.000
_cell.angle_alpha   90.00
_cell.angle_beta   90.00
_cell.angle_gamma   90.00
#
_symmetry.space_group_name_H-M   'P 1'
#
loop_
_entity.id
_entity.type
_entity.pdbx_description
1 polymer ?
#
loop_
_entity_poly.entity_id
_entity_poly.type
_entity_poly.pdbx_seq_one_letter_code
_entity_poly.pdbx_strand_id
1 'polypeptide(L)'
;MELDRRTRTFLVFFLCLALELSNLCESSMRIVPSRRRVSLSRCRGVRYSRLGCFTLDPPFNNTQWLPQSPSVVNTRFLLYTRHNPTTGHRLDTDNSSSMTSSHLTGDKDIKILIHGFLQYGSMEFLVNMTEALLHVVS
;
A
#
# COMPACT_ATOMS: atom_id res chain seq x y z
N MET A 1 56.91 -26.21 -9.89
CA MET A 1 56.94 -24.73 -9.89
C MET A 1 55.62 -24.27 -9.30
N GLU A 2 55.59 -24.00 -8.00
CA GLU A 2 54.40 -23.53 -7.28
C GLU A 2 54.18 -22.06 -7.65
N LEU A 3 53.02 -21.73 -8.21
CA LEU A 3 52.73 -20.37 -8.64
C LEU A 3 52.43 -19.50 -7.40
N ASP A 4 53.16 -18.39 -7.25
CA ASP A 4 53.05 -17.51 -6.09
C ASP A 4 51.60 -17.04 -5.86
N ARG A 5 51.25 -16.85 -4.58
CA ARG A 5 49.91 -16.51 -4.12
C ARG A 5 49.40 -15.23 -4.80
N ARG A 6 50.28 -14.28 -5.08
CA ARG A 6 49.94 -13.04 -5.78
C ARG A 6 49.57 -13.32 -7.23
N THR A 7 50.33 -14.17 -7.92
CA THR A 7 50.07 -14.58 -9.30
C THR A 7 48.79 -15.41 -9.41
N ARG A 8 48.48 -16.26 -8.43
CA ARG A 8 47.20 -16.97 -8.32
C ARG A 8 46.02 -16.01 -8.13
N THR A 9 46.15 -15.02 -7.25
CA THR A 9 45.09 -14.02 -7.04
C THR A 9 44.87 -13.18 -8.30
N PHE A 10 45.93 -12.77 -9.00
CA PHE A 10 45.81 -12.06 -10.27
C PHE A 10 45.18 -12.93 -11.36
N LEU A 11 45.57 -14.21 -11.48
CA LEU A 11 44.95 -15.12 -12.44
C LEU A 11 43.46 -15.35 -12.16
N VAL A 12 43.05 -15.49 -10.90
CA VAL A 12 41.64 -15.60 -10.52
C VAL A 12 40.87 -14.32 -10.83
N PHE A 13 41.46 -13.14 -10.56
CA PHE A 13 40.81 -11.85 -10.85
C PHE A 13 40.66 -11.61 -12.36
N PHE A 14 41.68 -11.95 -13.16
CA PHE A 14 41.63 -11.86 -14.63
C PHE A 14 40.70 -12.93 -15.25
N LEU A 15 40.64 -14.14 -14.69
CA LEU A 15 39.64 -15.14 -15.08
C LEU A 15 38.22 -14.63 -14.80
N CYS A 16 37.98 -13.98 -13.65
CA CYS A 16 36.67 -13.41 -13.31
C CYS A 16 36.27 -12.27 -14.25
N LEU A 17 37.18 -11.33 -14.53
CA LEU A 17 36.96 -10.23 -15.48
C LEU A 17 36.74 -10.73 -16.92
N ALA A 18 37.41 -11.81 -17.33
CA ALA A 18 37.19 -12.43 -18.65
C ALA A 18 35.86 -13.20 -18.72
N LEU A 19 35.36 -13.73 -17.60
CA LEU A 19 34.06 -14.39 -17.49
C LEU A 19 32.88 -13.41 -17.36
N GLU A 20 33.12 -12.14 -17.01
CA GLU A 20 32.09 -11.09 -16.91
C GLU A 20 31.60 -10.55 -18.27
N LEU A 21 32.23 -10.91 -19.39
CA LEU A 21 31.75 -10.55 -20.74
C LEU A 21 30.83 -11.60 -21.39
N SER A 22 30.48 -12.68 -20.70
CA SER A 22 29.54 -13.71 -21.20
C SER A 22 28.26 -13.86 -20.38
N ASN A 23 28.09 -13.09 -19.29
CA ASN A 23 26.84 -13.07 -18.52
C ASN A 23 25.89 -11.98 -19.00
N LEU A 24 25.49 -12.05 -20.28
CA LEU A 24 24.09 -11.79 -20.62
C LEU A 24 23.27 -12.94 -20.04
N CYS A 25 23.14 -12.99 -18.71
CA CYS A 25 22.16 -13.86 -18.06
C CYS A 25 20.80 -13.20 -18.25
N GLU A 26 20.30 -13.44 -19.45
CA GLU A 26 18.92 -13.61 -19.82
C GLU A 26 18.00 -13.63 -18.61
N SER A 27 17.13 -12.62 -18.57
CA SER A 27 15.97 -12.51 -17.71
C SER A 27 15.48 -13.90 -17.31
N SER A 28 15.78 -14.32 -16.07
CA SER A 28 14.87 -15.27 -15.42
C SER A 28 13.60 -14.45 -15.26
N MET A 29 12.73 -14.53 -16.28
CA MET A 29 11.31 -14.43 -16.11
C MET A 29 11.02 -15.41 -14.98
N ARG A 30 11.02 -14.89 -13.75
CA ARG A 30 10.34 -15.56 -12.66
C ARG A 30 8.95 -15.73 -13.24
N ILE A 31 8.60 -16.96 -13.56
CA ILE A 31 7.22 -17.36 -13.62
C ILE A 31 6.74 -17.00 -12.21
N VAL A 32 6.25 -15.76 -12.05
CA VAL A 32 5.41 -15.40 -10.92
C VAL A 32 4.33 -16.45 -11.03
N PRO A 33 4.20 -17.35 -10.03
CA PRO A 33 3.20 -18.40 -10.11
C PRO A 33 1.92 -17.68 -10.47
N SER A 34 1.36 -18.06 -11.62
CA SER A 34 0.06 -17.59 -12.12
C SER A 34 -0.78 -17.37 -10.89
N ARG A 35 -1.11 -16.10 -10.60
CA ARG A 35 -1.92 -15.70 -9.44
C ARG A 35 -2.84 -16.87 -9.22
N ARG A 36 -2.69 -17.62 -8.10
CA ARG A 36 -3.60 -18.74 -7.81
C ARG A 36 -4.94 -18.17 -8.19
N ARG A 37 -5.56 -18.73 -9.25
CA ARG A 37 -6.88 -18.31 -9.66
C ARG A 37 -7.64 -18.68 -8.41
N VAL A 38 -7.86 -17.69 -7.53
CA VAL A 38 -8.70 -17.84 -6.36
C VAL A 38 -9.91 -18.40 -7.02
N SER A 39 -10.17 -19.69 -6.76
CA SER A 39 -11.41 -20.32 -7.20
C SER A 39 -12.44 -19.25 -6.96
N LEU A 40 -13.14 -18.81 -8.01
CA LEU A 40 -14.26 -17.87 -7.87
C LEU A 40 -15.30 -18.65 -7.08
N SER A 41 -15.02 -18.89 -5.81
CA SER A 41 -15.93 -19.35 -4.81
C SER A 41 -17.07 -18.38 -4.96
N ARG A 42 -18.18 -18.92 -5.44
CA ARG A 42 -19.40 -18.18 -5.68
C ARG A 42 -19.66 -17.39 -4.40
N CYS A 43 -19.52 -16.07 -4.48
CA CYS A 43 -19.73 -15.21 -3.32
C CYS A 43 -21.19 -15.39 -2.90
N ARG A 44 -21.40 -15.95 -1.70
CA ARG A 44 -22.74 -16.12 -1.11
C ARG A 44 -23.14 -14.86 -0.35
N GLY A 45 -23.03 -13.72 -1.02
CA GLY A 45 -23.22 -12.40 -0.43
C GLY A 45 -22.97 -11.29 -1.45
N VAL A 46 -22.55 -10.12 -0.98
CA VAL A 46 -22.27 -8.96 -1.84
C VAL A 46 -20.79 -8.91 -2.20
N ARG A 47 -20.49 -8.50 -3.44
CA ARG A 47 -19.11 -8.30 -3.91
C ARG A 47 -18.93 -6.86 -4.33
N TYR A 48 -17.86 -6.24 -3.85
CA TYR A 48 -17.45 -4.91 -4.27
C TYR A 48 -16.09 -4.96 -4.94
N SER A 49 -15.94 -4.18 -6.01
CA SER A 49 -14.68 -4.09 -6.74
C SER A 49 -13.55 -3.72 -5.78
N ARG A 50 -12.40 -4.39 -5.91
CA ARG A 50 -11.20 -4.22 -5.07
C ARG A 50 -11.32 -4.55 -3.57
N LEU A 51 -12.53 -4.66 -3.02
CA LEU A 51 -12.77 -5.00 -1.60
C LEU A 51 -13.14 -6.47 -1.37
N GLY A 52 -13.54 -7.20 -2.40
CA GLY A 52 -13.83 -8.63 -2.30
C GLY A 52 -15.29 -8.94 -1.97
N CYS A 53 -15.52 -10.09 -1.31
CA CYS A 53 -16.84 -10.65 -1.01
C CYS A 53 -17.16 -10.51 0.48
N PHE A 54 -18.36 -10.06 0.80
CA PHE A 54 -18.90 -9.96 2.15
C PHE A 54 -20.12 -10.87 2.26
N THR A 55 -20.16 -11.68 3.31
CA THR A 55 -21.20 -12.68 3.55
C THR A 55 -21.77 -12.52 4.96
N LEU A 56 -22.93 -13.12 5.20
CA LEU A 56 -23.48 -13.31 6.55
C LEU A 56 -23.06 -14.66 7.16
N ASP A 57 -22.05 -15.32 6.60
CA ASP A 57 -21.45 -16.49 7.24
C ASP A 57 -20.85 -16.04 8.60
N PRO A 58 -21.00 -16.81 9.68
CA PRO A 58 -20.43 -16.46 10.99
C PRO A 58 -18.93 -16.16 10.91
N PRO A 59 -18.41 -15.16 11.65
CA PRO A 59 -19.06 -14.43 12.74
C PRO A 59 -19.83 -13.15 12.32
N PHE A 60 -20.05 -12.91 11.02
CA PHE A 60 -20.62 -11.65 10.51
C PHE A 60 -22.16 -11.64 10.43
N ASN A 61 -22.83 -12.53 11.15
CA ASN A 61 -24.29 -12.72 11.11
C ASN A 61 -25.06 -11.98 12.20
N ASN A 62 -24.38 -11.24 13.08
CA ASN A 62 -24.97 -10.58 14.25
C ASN A 62 -25.96 -9.46 13.89
N THR A 63 -25.79 -8.83 12.72
CA THR A 63 -26.70 -7.79 12.21
C THR A 63 -27.76 -8.35 11.27
N GLN A 64 -27.54 -9.54 10.71
CA GLN A 64 -28.29 -10.11 9.59
C GLN A 64 -28.28 -9.25 8.31
N TRP A 65 -27.47 -8.20 8.25
CA TRP A 65 -27.46 -7.20 7.18
C TRP A 65 -26.08 -7.16 6.54
N LEU A 66 -26.04 -7.25 5.21
CA LEU A 66 -24.80 -7.08 4.47
C LEU A 66 -24.38 -5.59 4.46
N PRO A 67 -23.08 -5.29 4.31
CA PRO A 67 -22.61 -3.92 4.20
C PRO A 67 -23.29 -3.20 3.03
N GLN A 68 -23.41 -1.88 3.13
CA GLN A 68 -23.81 -1.04 1.99
C GLN A 68 -22.67 -0.96 0.96
N SER A 69 -23.00 -0.62 -0.30
CA SER A 69 -21.99 -0.46 -1.34
C SER A 69 -21.05 0.72 -1.05
N PRO A 70 -19.79 0.69 -1.54
CA PRO A 70 -18.85 1.80 -1.38
C PRO A 70 -19.40 3.14 -1.88
N SER A 71 -20.24 3.12 -2.92
CA SER A 71 -20.91 4.32 -3.44
C SER A 71 -21.95 4.90 -2.46
N VAL A 72 -22.62 4.06 -1.68
CA VAL A 72 -23.61 4.49 -0.68
C VAL A 72 -22.91 4.97 0.59
N VAL A 73 -21.88 4.24 1.06
CA VAL A 73 -21.07 4.66 2.22
C VAL A 73 -20.29 5.94 1.90
N ASN A 74 -19.86 6.12 0.65
CA ASN A 74 -19.14 7.29 0.14
C ASN A 74 -17.95 7.66 1.03
N THR A 75 -17.09 6.68 1.33
CA THR A 75 -15.87 6.90 2.13
C THR A 75 -14.97 7.92 1.43
N ARG A 76 -14.47 8.91 2.19
CA ARG A 76 -13.59 9.97 1.69
C ARG A 76 -12.31 9.98 2.50
N PHE A 77 -11.17 9.94 1.83
CA PHE A 77 -9.86 10.11 2.47
C PHE A 77 -9.43 11.56 2.28
N LEU A 78 -9.39 12.33 3.37
CA LEU A 78 -8.93 13.72 3.37
C LEU A 78 -7.57 13.76 4.05
N LEU A 79 -6.55 14.14 3.29
CA LEU A 79 -5.17 14.27 3.76
C LEU A 79 -4.94 15.69 4.27
N TYR A 80 -4.52 15.79 5.52
CA TYR A 80 -4.02 17.02 6.12
C TYR A 80 -2.53 16.86 6.41
N THR A 81 -1.76 17.89 6.06
CA THR A 81 -0.33 17.96 6.35
C THR A 81 0.00 19.35 6.88
N ARG A 82 1.24 19.57 7.34
CA ARG A 82 1.69 20.92 7.71
C ARG A 82 1.67 21.91 6.54
N HIS A 83 1.70 21.43 5.30
CA HIS A 83 1.59 22.28 4.11
C HIS A 83 0.14 22.66 3.78
N ASN A 84 -0.84 21.88 4.26
CA ASN A 84 -2.28 22.13 4.07
C ASN A 84 -3.07 21.81 5.35
N PRO A 85 -2.84 22.52 6.46
CA PRO A 85 -3.39 22.14 7.76
C PRO A 85 -4.90 22.37 7.88
N THR A 86 -5.47 23.27 7.07
CA THR A 86 -6.88 23.69 7.16
C THR A 86 -7.76 23.04 6.09
N THR A 87 -7.23 22.86 4.88
CA THR A 87 -7.97 22.32 3.73
C THR A 87 -7.44 20.95 3.36
N GLY A 88 -8.23 19.91 3.64
CA GLY A 88 -7.87 18.54 3.35
C GLY A 88 -7.80 18.26 1.85
N HIS A 89 -6.70 17.65 1.41
CA HIS A 89 -6.53 17.18 0.03
C HIS A 89 -7.23 15.83 -0.13
N ARG A 90 -8.16 15.71 -1.08
CA ARG A 90 -8.88 14.45 -1.30
C ARG A 90 -7.96 13.43 -1.98
N LEU A 91 -7.76 12.30 -1.31
CA LEU A 91 -7.12 11.12 -1.89
C LEU A 91 -8.19 10.20 -2.50
N ASP A 92 -7.87 9.68 -3.68
CA ASP A 92 -8.69 8.77 -4.43
C ASP A 92 -7.95 7.43 -4.57
N THR A 93 -8.56 6.36 -4.04
CA THR A 93 -7.98 5.02 -4.06
C THR A 93 -7.88 4.42 -5.46
N ASP A 94 -8.71 4.88 -6.40
CA ASP A 94 -8.73 4.45 -7.80
C ASP A 94 -7.84 5.32 -8.70
N ASN A 95 -7.41 6.49 -8.22
CA ASN A 95 -6.54 7.39 -8.97
C ASN A 95 -5.24 7.70 -8.20
N SER A 96 -4.17 6.97 -8.56
CA SER A 96 -2.83 7.16 -7.99
C SER A 96 -2.28 8.59 -8.14
N SER A 97 -2.73 9.36 -9.15
CA SER A 97 -2.28 10.75 -9.32
C SER A 97 -2.77 11.67 -8.20
N SER A 98 -3.87 11.32 -7.52
CA SER A 98 -4.35 12.05 -6.33
C SER A 98 -3.35 11.97 -5.17
N MET A 99 -2.58 10.88 -5.07
CA MET A 99 -1.54 10.70 -4.06
C MET A 99 -0.28 11.47 -4.44
N THR A 100 0.18 11.35 -5.69
CA THR A 100 1.43 11.99 -6.13
C THR A 100 1.32 13.51 -6.26
N SER A 101 0.12 14.05 -6.47
CA SER A 101 -0.15 15.49 -6.48
C SER A 101 -0.39 16.09 -5.09
N SER A 102 -0.46 15.25 -4.05
CA SER A 102 -0.66 15.69 -2.67
C SER A 102 0.67 15.95 -1.95
N HIS A 103 0.60 16.40 -0.70
CA HIS A 103 1.76 16.51 0.20
C HIS A 103 2.07 15.21 0.97
N LEU A 104 1.54 14.06 0.53
CA LEU A 104 1.83 12.76 1.14
C LEU A 104 3.27 12.34 0.82
N THR A 105 4.08 12.10 1.84
CA THR A 105 5.45 11.60 1.68
C THR A 105 5.65 10.30 2.46
N GLY A 106 6.52 9.42 1.95
CA GLY A 106 6.79 8.11 2.54
C GLY A 106 7.73 8.14 3.76
N ASP A 107 8.33 9.29 4.07
CA ASP A 107 9.28 9.48 5.18
C ASP A 107 8.61 9.99 6.47
N LYS A 108 7.29 10.24 6.44
CA LYS A 108 6.53 10.71 7.59
C LYS A 108 5.56 9.66 8.09
N ASP A 109 5.35 9.69 9.39
CA ASP A 109 4.32 8.92 10.06
C ASP A 109 2.92 9.29 9.53
N ILE A 110 2.15 8.29 9.12
CA ILE A 110 0.75 8.45 8.73
C ILE A 110 -0.15 8.11 9.91
N LYS A 111 -1.07 9.01 10.25
CA LYS A 111 -2.11 8.80 11.28
C LYS A 111 -3.48 8.83 10.59
N ILE A 112 -4.32 7.83 10.85
CA ILE A 112 -5.68 7.73 10.27
C ILE A 112 -6.69 7.98 11.37
N LEU A 113 -7.49 9.04 11.22
CA LEU A 113 -8.56 9.40 12.14
C LEU A 113 -9.91 9.04 11.50
N ILE A 114 -10.73 8.26 12.21
CA ILE A 114 -12.00 7.71 11.70
C ILE A 114 -13.09 8.03 12.72
N HIS A 115 -14.20 8.61 12.27
CA HIS A 115 -15.36 8.86 13.12
C HIS A 115 -16.25 7.62 13.26
N GLY A 116 -17.13 7.62 14.26
CA GLY A 116 -18.00 6.50 14.60
C GLY A 116 -19.48 6.73 14.30
N PHE A 117 -20.30 6.07 15.13
CA PHE A 117 -21.75 6.06 15.06
C PHE A 117 -22.34 7.48 15.11
N LEU A 118 -23.22 7.81 14.15
CA LEU A 118 -23.88 9.11 13.99
C LEU A 118 -22.94 10.34 13.87
N GLN A 119 -21.66 10.11 13.59
CA GLN A 119 -20.66 11.17 13.42
C GLN A 119 -20.29 11.34 11.95
N TYR A 120 -19.54 12.41 11.65
CA TYR A 120 -19.07 12.73 10.30
C TYR A 120 -17.62 13.27 10.31
N GLY A 121 -17.02 13.42 9.14
CA GLY A 121 -15.58 13.73 8.98
C GLY A 121 -15.11 15.11 9.45
N SER A 122 -16.00 15.98 9.91
CA SER A 122 -15.68 17.33 10.43
C SER A 122 -16.15 17.55 11.86
N MET A 123 -16.27 16.46 12.63
CA MET A 123 -16.48 16.55 14.08
C MET A 123 -15.29 17.25 14.75
N GLU A 124 -15.57 18.04 15.78
CA GLU A 124 -14.58 18.83 16.51
C GLU A 124 -13.38 17.99 16.99
N PHE A 125 -13.62 16.79 17.51
CA PHE A 125 -12.53 15.93 17.99
C PHE A 125 -11.56 15.55 16.86
N LEU A 126 -12.04 15.35 15.62
CA LEU A 126 -11.17 15.07 14.47
C LEU A 126 -10.34 16.30 14.10
N VAL A 127 -10.93 17.49 14.16
CA VAL A 127 -10.24 18.76 13.88
C VAL A 127 -9.14 18.98 14.93
N ASN A 128 -9.48 18.91 16.21
CA ASN A 128 -8.55 19.15 17.31
C ASN A 128 -7.41 18.10 17.32
N MET A 129 -7.71 16.82 17.05
CA MET A 129 -6.66 15.80 16.93
C MET A 129 -5.76 16.05 15.71
N THR A 130 -6.32 16.46 14.58
CA THR A 130 -5.53 16.79 13.37
C THR A 130 -4.58 17.93 13.68
N GLU A 131 -5.06 19.01 14.27
CA GLU A 131 -4.24 20.16 14.68
C GLU A 131 -3.13 19.72 15.65
N ALA A 132 -3.47 19.01 16.72
CA ALA A 132 -2.50 18.52 17.69
C ALA A 132 -1.41 17.65 17.03
N LEU A 133 -1.79 16.71 16.17
CA LEU A 133 -0.83 15.83 15.48
C LEU A 133 0.09 16.58 14.53
N LEU A 134 -0.40 17.64 13.87
CA LEU A 134 0.41 18.44 12.97
C LEU A 134 1.39 19.37 13.71
N HIS A 135 1.00 19.88 14.88
CA HIS A 135 1.77 20.87 15.65
C HIS A 135 2.66 20.30 16.76
N VAL A 136 2.44 19.08 17.25
CA VAL A 136 3.21 18.50 18.37
C VAL A 136 4.53 17.85 17.92
N VAL A 137 4.69 17.54 16.64
CA VAL A 137 5.91 16.89 16.11
C VAL A 137 6.77 17.92 15.38
N SER A 138 7.42 18.82 16.12
CA SER A 138 8.47 19.73 15.62
C SER A 138 9.86 19.14 15.84
#